data_AF-A0AAU8HX72-F1
#
_entry.id   AF-A0AAU8HX72-F1
#
_cell.length_a   1.000
_cell.length_b   1.000
_cell.length_c   1.000
_cell.angle_alpha   90.00
_cell.angle_beta   90.00
_cell.angle_gamma   90.00
#
_symmetry.space_group_name_H-M   'P 1'
#
loop_
_entity.id
_entity.type
_entity.pdbx_description
1 polymer ?
#
loop_
_entity_poly.entity_id
_entity_poly.type
_entity_poly.pdbx_seq_one_letter_code
_entity_poly.pdbx_strand_id
1 'polypeptide(L)' 'MFLVIDKIAAIVTEQGGRACHAAIVAREMEMPTIVGCGNILDKIADGEKIIIDGETGEVKK' A
#
# COMPACT_ATOMS: atom_id res chain seq x y z
N MET A 1 -1.02 -7.01 16.01
CA MET A 1 -0.87 -5.74 15.27
C MET A 1 -2.22 -5.43 14.64
N PHE A 2 -2.89 -4.34 15.03
CA PHE A 2 -4.19 -3.96 14.48
C PHE A 2 -3.98 -2.95 13.37
N LEU A 3 -4.48 -3.25 12.17
CA LEU A 3 -4.50 -2.30 11.05
C LEU A 3 -5.79 -1.48 11.15
N VAL A 4 -5.70 -0.17 11.32
CA VAL A 4 -6.89 0.71 11.37
C VAL A 4 -7.23 1.15 9.95
N ILE A 5 -8.00 0.33 9.25
CA ILE A 5 -8.22 0.44 7.79
C ILE A 5 -9.18 1.57 7.39
N ASP A 6 -10.17 1.88 8.23
CA ASP A 6 -11.20 2.89 7.96
C ASP A 6 -10.66 4.30 7.66
N LYS A 7 -9.44 4.63 8.12
CA LYS A 7 -8.84 5.96 7.95
C LYS A 7 -7.77 6.03 6.86
N ILE A 8 -7.56 4.96 6.12
CA ILE A 8 -6.48 4.87 5.14
C ILE A 8 -7.08 4.83 3.73
N ALA A 9 -6.55 5.63 2.81
CA ALA A 9 -6.99 5.62 1.42
C ALA A 9 -6.39 4.45 0.61
N ALA A 10 -5.25 3.94 1.05
CA ALA A 10 -4.46 2.94 0.34
C ALA A 10 -3.42 2.29 1.25
N ILE A 11 -2.94 1.10 0.88
CA ILE A 11 -1.83 0.43 1.57
C ILE A 11 -0.68 0.16 0.59
N VAL A 12 0.52 0.60 0.94
CA VAL A 12 1.74 0.28 0.21
C VAL A 12 2.72 -0.37 1.19
N THR A 13 3.28 -1.52 0.83
CA THR A 13 4.27 -2.23 1.67
C THR A 13 5.54 -2.53 0.89
N GLU A 14 6.70 -2.33 1.52
CA GLU A 14 8.01 -2.68 0.95
C GLU A 14 8.20 -4.19 0.83
N GLN A 15 7.72 -4.92 1.84
CA GLN A 15 7.75 -6.38 1.90
C GLN A 15 6.34 -6.94 2.03
N GLY A 16 6.16 -8.14 1.47
CA GLY A 16 4.91 -8.87 1.48
C GLY A 16 4.54 -9.38 0.10
N GLY A 17 3.89 -10.54 0.07
CA GLY A 17 3.31 -11.11 -1.16
C GLY A 17 1.81 -10.82 -1.27
N ARG A 18 1.21 -11.20 -2.40
CA ARG A 18 -0.24 -11.05 -2.67
C ARG A 18 -1.15 -11.71 -1.63
N ALA A 19 -0.64 -12.64 -0.83
CA ALA A 19 -1.39 -13.38 0.19
C ALA A 19 -1.04 -12.94 1.62
N CYS A 20 -0.38 -11.79 1.82
CA CYS A 20 -0.12 -11.29 3.17
C CYS A 20 -1.40 -10.73 3.82
N HIS A 21 -1.38 -10.57 5.15
CA HIS A 21 -2.51 -10.00 5.90
C HIS A 21 -2.99 -8.66 5.33
N ALA A 22 -2.07 -7.75 5.01
CA ALA A 22 -2.42 -6.45 4.45
C ALA A 22 -3.11 -6.56 3.09
N ALA A 23 -2.59 -7.40 2.18
CA ALA A 23 -3.16 -7.59 0.84
C ALA A 23 -4.56 -8.21 0.87
N ILE A 24 -4.76 -9.22 1.71
CA ILE A 24 -6.06 -9.89 1.83
C ILE A 24 -7.10 -8.90 2.36
N VAL A 25 -6.80 -8.24 3.49
CA VAL A 25 -7.79 -7.35 4.12
C VAL A 25 -8.07 -6.12 3.25
N ALA A 26 -7.07 -5.56 2.57
CA ALA A 26 -7.29 -4.45 1.67
C ALA A 26 -8.17 -4.81 0.47
N ARG A 27 -8.01 -6.02 -0.08
CA ARG A 27 -8.84 -6.55 -1.15
C ARG A 27 -10.29 -6.73 -0.72
N GLU A 28 -10.53 -7.24 0.49
CA GLU A 28 -11.89 -7.37 1.05
C GLU A 28 -12.55 -6.01 1.27
N MET A 29 -11.75 -4.96 1.47
CA MET A 29 -12.20 -3.58 1.66
C MET A 29 -12.22 -2.77 0.36
N GLU A 30 -11.99 -3.43 -0.79
CA GLU A 30 -11.94 -2.81 -2.12
C GLU A 30 -10.97 -1.61 -2.20
N MET A 31 -9.92 -1.61 -1.38
CA MET A 31 -8.92 -0.55 -1.33
C MET A 31 -7.73 -0.84 -2.25
N PRO A 32 -7.17 0.19 -2.91
CA PRO A 32 -5.96 0.03 -3.69
C PRO A 32 -4.79 -0.38 -2.79
N THR A 33 -4.09 -1.45 -3.17
CA THR A 33 -2.97 -1.99 -2.39
C THR A 33 -1.83 -2.47 -3.26
N ILE A 34 -0.62 -2.04 -2.92
CA ILE A 34 0.62 -2.44 -3.57
C ILE A 34 1.50 -3.10 -2.51
N VAL A 35 1.90 -4.35 -2.75
CA VAL A 35 2.76 -5.10 -1.85
C VAL A 35 4.06 -5.47 -2.55
N GLY A 36 5.16 -5.49 -1.78
CA GLY A 36 6.48 -5.80 -2.32
C GLY A 36 7.12 -4.64 -3.08
N CYS A 37 6.78 -3.40 -2.71
CA CYS A 37 7.21 -2.17 -3.36
C CYS A 37 8.67 -1.77 -3.03
N GLY A 38 9.56 -2.74 -2.75
CA GLY A 38 11.00 -2.52 -2.56
C GLY A 38 11.34 -1.34 -1.65
N ASN A 39 12.34 -0.53 -2.01
CA ASN A 39 12.76 0.69 -1.30
C ASN A 39 11.76 1.86 -1.49
N ILE A 40 10.48 1.68 -1.19
CA ILE A 40 9.50 2.77 -1.32
C ILE A 40 9.68 3.83 -0.23
N LEU A 41 10.09 3.43 0.98
CA LEU A 41 10.26 4.32 2.11
C LEU A 41 11.47 5.24 1.95
N ASP A 42 12.47 4.81 1.17
CA ASP A 42 13.63 5.64 0.81
C ASP A 42 13.26 6.70 -0.26
N LYS A 43 12.24 6.39 -1.07
CA LYS A 43 11.78 7.29 -2.14
C LYS A 43 10.77 8.31 -1.66
N ILE A 44 10.02 8.04 -0.60
CA ILE A 44 8.85 8.83 -0.19
C ILE A 44 9.02 9.25 1.27
N ALA A 45 9.01 10.57 1.51
CA ALA A 45 9.08 11.13 2.86
C ALA A 45 7.69 11.18 3.51
N ASP A 46 7.66 11.21 4.84
CA ASP A 46 6.43 11.43 5.58
C ASP A 46 5.80 12.79 5.22
N GLY A 47 4.48 12.80 5.08
CA GLY A 47 3.72 13.99 4.69
C GLY A 47 3.73 14.31 3.19
N GLU A 48 4.48 13.57 2.37
CA GLU A 48 4.45 13.73 0.92
C GLU A 48 3.15 13.15 0.33
N LYS A 49 2.52 13.89 -0.58
CA LYS A 49 1.37 13.40 -1.33
C LYS A 49 1.89 12.60 -2.51
N ILE A 50 1.36 11.39 -2.67
CA ILE A 50 1.72 10.48 -3.75
C ILE A 50 0.45 9.95 -4.41
N ILE A 51 0.56 9.60 -5.68
CA ILE A 51 -0.46 8.90 -6.44
C ILE A 51 -0.03 7.45 -6.55
N ILE A 52 -0.94 6.54 -6.24
CA ILE A 52 -0.67 5.12 -6.40
C ILE A 52 -1.67 4.50 -7.36
N ASP A 53 -1.22 3.50 -8.09
CA ASP A 53 -2.06 2.68 -8.95
C ASP A 53 -2.02 1.22 -8.45
N GLY A 54 -3.11 0.78 -7.84
CA GLY A 54 -3.22 -0.58 -7.29
C GLY A 54 -3.37 -1.67 -8.36
N GLU A 55 -3.63 -1.31 -9.61
CA GLU A 55 -3.82 -2.24 -10.72
C GLU A 55 -2.49 -2.50 -11.45
N THR A 56 -1.76 -1.42 -11.78
CA THR A 56 -0.44 -1.50 -12.44
C THR A 56 0.70 -1.71 -11.44
N GLY A 57 0.49 -1.37 -10.16
CA GLY A 57 1.54 -1.43 -9.14
C GLY A 57 2.52 -0.25 -9.20
N GLU A 58 2.14 0.85 -9.86
CA GLU A 58 2.96 2.05 -9.95
C GLU A 58 2.72 3.01 -8.78
N VAL A 59 3.81 3.65 -8.33
CA VAL A 59 3.75 4.75 -7.37
C VAL A 59 4.39 5.98 -8.00
N LYS A 60 3.65 7.08 -8.07
CA LYS A 60 4.03 8.36 -8.65
C LYS A 60 3.99 9.45 -7.57
N LYS A 61 4.90 10.40 -7.68
CA LYS A 61 4.93 11.62 -6.86
C LYS A 61 4.13 12.70 -7.55
#